data_AF-A0A8T6M5H7-F1
#
_entry.id   AF-A0A8T6M5H7-F1
#
_cell.length_a   1.000
_cell.length_b   1.000
_cell.length_c   1.000
_cell.angle_alpha   90.00
_cell.angle_beta   90.00
_cell.angle_gamma   90.00
#
_symmetry.space_group_name_H-M   'P 1'
#
loop_
_entity.id
_entity.type
_entity.pdbx_description
1 polymer ?
#
loop_
_entity_poly.entity_id
_entity_poly.type
_entity_poly.pdbx_seq_one_letter_code
_entity_poly.pdbx_strand_id
1 'polypeptide(L)'
;MNISTVHDDEVLLVNPDNEPIGQMDKFEAHEHPAKLHRCSSVWLINKKGQVLLQERSAKKIVGAGWWANAICGNLRPSEIYFDCAKRRLREEIGILYGDLDGEIQPIYKFVYKAYCNDKYGEHEFDQVYVGSYNGKIIINENEVARVAWVNFDDLVTQINLKTSIASPEQTLIMDLDELQQKTAPCEITINEEKVFLAPWACMMLKDLRLSEELKKLHDFTSNLRLSCYGP
;
A
#
# COMPACT_ATOMS: atom_id res chain seq x y z
N MET A 1 29.84 14.17 -9.34
CA MET A 1 29.38 13.95 -7.96
C MET A 1 28.78 12.55 -7.92
N ASN A 2 29.38 11.65 -7.13
CA ASN A 2 28.90 10.28 -6.99
C ASN A 2 27.54 10.30 -6.30
N ILE A 3 26.48 9.99 -7.04
CA ILE A 3 25.19 9.63 -6.46
C ILE A 3 25.43 8.25 -5.85
N SER A 4 25.66 8.19 -4.54
CA SER A 4 25.65 6.90 -3.83
C SER A 4 24.28 6.27 -4.07
N THR A 5 24.26 5.17 -4.81
CA THR A 5 23.13 4.25 -4.88
C THR A 5 22.92 3.70 -3.48
N VAL A 6 22.12 4.39 -2.67
CA VAL A 6 21.61 3.82 -1.42
C VAL A 6 20.68 2.71 -1.85
N HIS A 7 21.19 1.49 -1.81
CA HIS A 7 20.43 0.30 -2.11
C HIS A 7 19.25 0.19 -1.14
N ASP A 8 18.10 -0.24 -1.66
CA ASP A 8 16.86 -0.51 -0.92
C ASP A 8 16.96 -1.80 -0.08
N ASP A 9 18.20 -2.15 0.32
CA ASP A 9 18.58 -3.45 0.87
C ASP A 9 18.40 -3.50 2.39
N GLU A 10 18.15 -2.37 3.06
CA GLU A 10 17.93 -2.35 4.51
C GLU A 10 16.58 -1.72 4.88
N VAL A 11 15.96 -2.25 5.93
CA VAL A 11 14.72 -1.74 6.53
C VAL A 11 14.96 -1.26 7.95
N LEU A 12 14.17 -0.28 8.40
CA LEU A 12 14.21 0.24 9.76
C LEU A 12 13.36 -0.61 10.71
N LEU A 13 14.01 -1.37 11.59
CA LEU A 13 13.36 -2.18 12.63
C LEU A 13 12.84 -1.30 13.77
N VAL A 14 11.69 -1.67 14.32
CA VAL A 14 11.07 -0.98 15.47
C VAL A 14 10.53 -1.94 16.51
N ASN A 15 10.36 -1.44 17.73
CA ASN A 15 9.57 -2.10 18.77
C ASN A 15 8.06 -1.81 18.59
N PRO A 16 7.17 -2.45 19.37
CA PRO A 16 5.72 -2.20 19.29
C PRO A 16 5.29 -0.75 19.56
N ASP A 17 6.10 0.03 20.28
CA ASP A 17 5.87 1.46 20.54
C ASP A 17 6.36 2.36 19.39
N ASN A 18 6.75 1.77 18.25
CA ASN A 18 7.30 2.43 17.08
C ASN A 18 8.64 3.15 17.34
N GLU A 19 9.45 2.68 18.28
CA GLU A 19 10.78 3.22 18.52
C GLU A 19 11.81 2.45 17.68
N PRO A 20 12.73 3.13 16.97
CA PRO A 20 13.80 2.46 16.24
C PRO A 20 14.68 1.60 17.13
N ILE A 21 14.90 0.34 16.75
CA ILE A 21 15.76 -0.60 17.48
C ILE A 21 16.95 -1.11 16.66
N GLY A 22 17.00 -0.79 15.36
CA GLY A 22 18.10 -1.17 14.48
C GLY A 22 17.69 -1.15 13.01
N GLN A 23 18.58 -1.70 12.17
CA GLN A 23 18.33 -1.93 10.76
C GLN A 23 18.67 -3.39 10.42
N MET A 24 18.06 -3.91 9.36
CA MET A 24 18.25 -5.29 8.93
C MET A 24 18.15 -5.36 7.41
N ASP A 25 18.84 -6.33 6.82
CA ASP A 25 18.66 -6.64 5.40
C ASP A 25 17.18 -6.92 5.10
N LYS A 26 16.70 -6.43 3.96
CA LYS A 26 15.31 -6.51 3.57
C LYS A 26 14.84 -7.96 3.45
N PHE A 27 15.63 -8.85 2.88
CA PHE A 27 15.24 -10.25 2.75
C PHE A 27 15.17 -10.92 4.13
N GLU A 28 16.15 -10.65 4.99
CA GLU A 28 16.19 -11.19 6.35
C GLU A 28 15.00 -10.68 7.20
N ALA A 29 14.62 -9.42 7.06
CA ALA A 29 13.52 -8.83 7.81
C ALA A 29 12.15 -9.43 7.44
N HIS A 30 11.98 -9.91 6.20
CA HIS A 30 10.74 -10.52 5.73
C HIS A 30 10.75 -12.04 5.84
N GLU A 31 11.88 -12.68 6.17
CA GLU A 31 11.95 -14.14 6.34
C GLU A 31 11.22 -14.59 7.62
N HIS A 32 10.51 -15.71 7.56
CA HIS A 32 9.72 -16.18 8.69
C HIS A 32 10.60 -16.57 9.90
N PRO A 33 10.25 -16.14 11.13
CA PRO A 33 9.22 -15.15 11.45
C PRO A 33 9.69 -13.72 11.16
N ALA A 34 8.91 -13.00 10.35
CA ALA A 34 9.20 -11.64 9.89
C ALA A 34 9.36 -10.65 11.07
N LYS A 35 10.30 -9.72 10.93
CA LYS A 35 10.66 -8.75 11.96
C LYS A 35 9.85 -7.47 11.80
N LEU A 36 9.43 -6.90 12.92
CA LEU A 36 8.66 -5.65 12.91
C LEU A 36 9.52 -4.50 12.37
N HIS A 37 9.07 -3.91 11.26
CA HIS A 37 9.76 -2.81 10.60
C HIS A 37 8.77 -1.78 10.04
N ARG A 38 9.24 -0.57 9.71
CA ARG A 38 8.35 0.51 9.25
C ARG A 38 8.06 0.42 7.75
N CYS A 39 6.81 0.71 7.40
CA CYS A 39 6.34 0.82 6.02
C CYS A 39 5.50 2.09 5.81
N SER A 40 5.37 2.53 4.56
CA SER A 40 4.38 3.52 4.15
C SER A 40 3.54 2.99 3.01
N SER A 41 2.22 3.14 3.15
CA SER A 41 1.23 2.82 2.15
C SER A 41 0.54 4.08 1.62
N VAL A 42 0.42 4.22 0.30
CA VAL A 42 -0.31 5.33 -0.33
C VAL A 42 -1.50 4.79 -1.10
N TRP A 43 -2.66 5.42 -0.92
CA TRP A 43 -3.84 5.28 -1.75
C TRP A 43 -4.03 6.54 -2.58
N LEU A 44 -4.19 6.39 -3.89
CA LEU A 44 -4.49 7.51 -4.78
C LEU A 44 -5.90 7.35 -5.35
N ILE A 45 -6.67 8.44 -5.33
CA ILE A 45 -7.99 8.51 -5.96
C ILE A 45 -7.98 9.51 -7.12
N ASN A 46 -8.70 9.19 -8.19
CA ASN A 46 -8.89 10.10 -9.31
C ASN A 46 -10.25 10.82 -9.23
N LYS A 47 -10.47 11.80 -10.12
CA LYS A 47 -11.72 12.58 -10.21
C LYS A 47 -12.95 11.73 -10.59
N LYS A 48 -12.78 10.48 -10.99
CA LYS A 48 -13.86 9.54 -11.29
C LYS A 48 -14.24 8.66 -10.10
N GLY A 49 -13.66 8.89 -8.91
CA GLY A 49 -13.91 8.08 -7.72
C GLY A 49 -13.26 6.69 -7.80
N GLN A 50 -12.22 6.54 -8.62
CA GLN A 50 -11.49 5.30 -8.77
C GLN A 50 -10.18 5.36 -7.99
N VAL A 51 -9.81 4.27 -7.32
CA VAL A 51 -8.50 4.12 -6.67
C VAL A 51 -7.50 3.48 -7.62
N LEU A 52 -6.24 3.90 -7.52
CA LEU A 52 -5.14 3.27 -8.25
C LEU A 52 -4.69 2.01 -7.52
N LEU A 53 -4.78 0.87 -8.20
CA LEU A 53 -4.15 -0.37 -7.78
C LEU A 53 -3.00 -0.73 -8.73
N GLN A 54 -2.01 -1.43 -8.19
CA GLN A 54 -0.91 -1.98 -8.96
C GLN A 54 -0.81 -3.49 -8.78
N GLU A 55 -0.52 -4.21 -9.85
CA GLU A 55 -0.04 -5.59 -9.80
C GLU A 55 1.46 -5.57 -9.55
N ARG A 56 1.87 -6.17 -8.44
CA ARG A 56 3.27 -6.26 -8.04
C ARG A 56 4.05 -7.13 -9.03
N SER A 57 5.25 -6.70 -9.40
CA SER A 57 6.13 -7.45 -10.30
C SER A 57 6.40 -8.87 -9.78
N ALA A 58 6.59 -9.82 -10.70
CA ALA A 58 6.99 -11.19 -10.35
C ALA A 58 8.36 -11.27 -9.64
N LYS A 59 9.14 -10.18 -9.66
CA LYS A 59 10.44 -10.08 -8.98
C LYS A 59 10.35 -9.76 -7.48
N LYS A 60 9.17 -9.43 -6.96
CA LYS A 60 8.99 -9.10 -5.54
C LYS A 60 9.07 -10.37 -4.68
N ILE A 61 9.76 -10.29 -3.54
CA ILE A 61 9.85 -11.43 -2.60
C ILE A 61 8.55 -11.71 -1.84
N VAL A 62 7.75 -10.66 -1.65
CA VAL A 62 6.48 -10.66 -0.93
C VAL A 62 5.37 -10.15 -1.85
N GLY A 63 4.32 -10.94 -1.97
CA GLY A 63 3.16 -10.68 -2.84
C GLY A 63 3.48 -10.51 -4.32
N ALA A 64 4.40 -11.30 -4.89
CA ALA A 64 4.62 -11.31 -6.34
C ALA A 64 3.31 -11.62 -7.09
N GLY A 65 2.97 -10.79 -8.10
CA GLY A 65 1.75 -10.94 -8.89
C GLY A 65 0.46 -10.58 -8.14
N TRP A 66 0.52 -10.19 -6.87
CA TRP A 66 -0.64 -9.70 -6.15
C TRP A 66 -0.92 -8.24 -6.50
N TRP A 67 -2.20 -7.90 -6.55
CA TRP A 67 -2.65 -6.52 -6.62
C TRP A 67 -2.60 -5.87 -5.24
N ALA A 68 -2.20 -4.62 -5.17
CA ALA A 68 -2.18 -3.82 -3.94
C ALA A 68 -2.53 -2.36 -4.24
N ASN A 69 -2.62 -1.54 -3.20
CA ASN A 69 -2.76 -0.09 -3.34
C ASN A 69 -1.56 0.55 -4.07
N ALA A 70 -1.70 1.83 -4.43
CA ALA A 70 -0.78 2.54 -5.32
C ALA A 70 0.70 2.36 -4.96
N ILE A 71 1.06 2.37 -3.67
CA ILE A 71 2.42 2.18 -3.16
C ILE A 71 2.39 1.45 -1.83
N CYS A 72 3.31 0.51 -1.63
CA CYS A 72 3.74 0.01 -0.32
C CYS A 72 5.27 -0.08 -0.32
N GLY A 73 5.93 0.57 0.63
CA GLY A 73 7.39 0.53 0.69
C GLY A 73 7.98 0.66 2.09
N ASN A 74 9.00 -0.15 2.36
CA ASN A 74 9.74 -0.12 3.60
C ASN A 74 10.56 1.18 3.69
N LEU A 75 10.60 1.76 4.88
CA LEU A 75 11.45 2.93 5.14
C LEU A 75 12.92 2.49 5.15
N ARG A 76 13.77 3.26 4.48
CA ARG A 76 15.22 3.15 4.64
C ARG A 76 15.65 3.63 6.04
N PRO A 77 16.84 3.23 6.52
CA PRO A 77 17.42 3.84 7.70
C PRO A 77 17.45 5.38 7.58
N SER A 78 17.08 6.06 8.67
CA SER A 78 16.95 7.53 8.74
C SER A 78 15.88 8.18 7.86
N GLU A 79 15.10 7.41 7.10
CA GLU A 79 13.97 7.93 6.33
C GLU A 79 12.74 8.11 7.23
N ILE A 80 11.97 9.18 7.00
CA ILE A 80 10.66 9.36 7.62
C ILE A 80 9.57 8.83 6.67
N TYR A 81 8.42 8.45 7.23
CA TYR A 81 7.30 7.88 6.47
C TYR A 81 6.92 8.67 5.21
N PHE A 82 6.84 9.99 5.33
CA PHE A 82 6.45 10.85 4.23
C PHE A 82 7.50 10.89 3.09
N ASP A 83 8.78 10.84 3.43
CA ASP A 83 9.85 10.78 2.44
C ASP A 83 9.88 9.42 1.73
N CYS A 84 9.62 8.34 2.46
CA CYS A 84 9.41 7.01 1.86
C CYS A 84 8.26 7.02 0.84
N ALA A 85 7.09 7.55 1.23
CA ALA A 85 5.93 7.65 0.35
C ALA A 85 6.26 8.42 -0.95
N LYS A 86 6.89 9.59 -0.84
CA LYS A 86 7.33 10.39 -2.01
C LYS A 86 8.33 9.66 -2.89
N ARG A 87 9.31 9.00 -2.27
CA ARG A 87 10.34 8.25 -2.99
C ARG A 87 9.70 7.11 -3.78
N ARG A 88 8.83 6.31 -3.16
CA ARG A 88 8.21 5.15 -3.78
C ARG A 88 7.20 5.54 -4.87
N LEU A 89 6.44 6.62 -4.71
CA LEU A 89 5.62 7.20 -5.79
C LEU A 89 6.44 7.43 -7.07
N ARG A 90 7.66 7.95 -6.93
CA ARG A 90 8.58 8.16 -8.05
C ARG A 90 9.20 6.85 -8.55
N GLU A 91 9.70 6.00 -7.65
CA GLU A 91 10.47 4.80 -7.98
C GLU A 91 9.62 3.67 -8.59
N GLU A 92 8.36 3.50 -8.16
CA GLU A 92 7.49 2.41 -8.62
C GLU A 92 6.58 2.82 -9.78
N ILE A 93 5.96 4.00 -9.69
CA ILE A 93 4.86 4.41 -10.60
C ILE A 93 5.11 5.74 -11.30
N GLY A 94 6.30 6.31 -11.15
CA GLY A 94 6.78 7.46 -11.93
C GLY A 94 6.09 8.77 -11.61
N ILE A 95 5.40 8.89 -10.47
CA ILE A 95 4.73 10.12 -10.03
C ILE A 95 5.72 10.95 -9.22
N LEU A 96 6.02 12.17 -9.68
CA LEU A 96 6.73 13.14 -8.85
C LEU A 96 5.76 13.76 -7.86
N TYR A 97 6.22 14.02 -6.63
CA TYR A 97 5.35 14.56 -5.58
C TYR A 97 4.63 15.86 -6.00
N GLY A 98 5.30 16.73 -6.76
CA GLY A 98 4.72 17.98 -7.27
C GLY A 98 3.66 17.81 -8.36
N ASP A 99 3.51 16.62 -8.93
CA ASP A 99 2.52 16.32 -9.97
C ASP A 99 1.18 15.83 -9.38
N LEU A 100 1.13 15.60 -8.06
CA LEU A 100 -0.11 15.23 -7.38
C LEU A 100 -1.13 16.38 -7.41
N ASP A 101 -2.42 16.03 -7.43
CA ASP A 101 -3.52 17.00 -7.32
C ASP A 101 -3.71 17.40 -5.84
N GLY A 102 -2.66 17.99 -5.25
CA GLY A 102 -2.58 18.34 -3.82
C GLY A 102 -1.57 17.47 -3.05
N GLU A 103 -1.56 17.60 -1.72
CA GLU A 103 -0.66 16.85 -0.85
C GLU A 103 -1.27 15.52 -0.42
N ILE A 104 -0.45 14.46 -0.29
CA ILE A 104 -0.91 13.26 0.40
C ILE A 104 -1.09 13.53 1.89
N GLN A 105 -2.21 13.10 2.47
CA GLN A 105 -2.54 13.29 3.88
C GLN A 105 -2.28 12.00 4.67
N PRO A 106 -1.58 12.05 5.82
CA PRO A 106 -1.48 10.91 6.71
C PRO A 106 -2.82 10.68 7.41
N ILE A 107 -3.34 9.45 7.37
CA ILE A 107 -4.64 9.14 7.98
C ILE A 107 -4.48 8.38 9.30
N TYR A 108 -3.81 7.23 9.26
CA TYR A 108 -3.59 6.40 10.44
C TYR A 108 -2.34 5.55 10.30
N LYS A 109 -1.92 4.97 11.43
CA LYS A 109 -0.95 3.89 11.47
C LYS A 109 -1.57 2.64 12.08
N PHE A 110 -1.06 1.48 11.68
CA PHE A 110 -1.46 0.19 12.24
C PHE A 110 -0.30 -0.80 12.17
N VAL A 111 -0.41 -1.89 12.93
CA VAL A 111 0.55 -2.99 12.90
C VAL A 111 -0.16 -4.25 12.46
N TYR A 112 0.41 -4.98 11.52
CA TYR A 112 -0.16 -6.23 11.03
C TYR A 112 0.94 -7.25 10.74
N LYS A 113 0.53 -8.52 10.64
CA LYS A 113 1.31 -9.60 10.05
C LYS A 113 0.58 -10.18 8.85
N ALA A 114 1.32 -10.62 7.84
CA ALA A 114 0.74 -11.39 6.74
C ALA A 114 1.69 -12.49 6.25
N TYR A 115 1.14 -13.65 5.95
CA TYR A 115 1.87 -14.71 5.27
C TYR A 115 1.88 -14.42 3.76
N CYS A 116 3.06 -14.44 3.13
CA CYS A 116 3.18 -14.21 1.69
C CYS A 116 3.50 -15.48 0.91
N ASN A 117 4.42 -16.30 1.41
CA ASN A 117 4.79 -17.61 0.88
C ASN A 117 5.53 -18.41 1.96
N ASP A 118 6.01 -19.61 1.62
CA ASP A 118 6.66 -20.53 2.57
C ASP A 118 7.90 -19.96 3.25
N LYS A 119 8.56 -18.98 2.63
CA LYS A 119 9.79 -18.37 3.16
C LYS A 119 9.57 -16.98 3.76
N TYR A 120 8.67 -16.19 3.17
CA TYR A 120 8.54 -14.77 3.46
C TYR A 120 7.14 -14.36 3.91
N GLY A 121 7.09 -13.33 4.75
CA GLY A 121 5.89 -12.68 5.23
C GLY A 121 6.13 -11.19 5.52
N GLU A 122 5.07 -10.54 5.97
CA GLU A 122 5.07 -9.14 6.41
C GLU A 122 4.87 -9.07 7.92
N HIS A 123 5.55 -8.13 8.55
CA HIS A 123 5.29 -7.70 9.93
C HIS A 123 5.63 -6.20 10.01
N GLU A 124 4.65 -5.36 9.76
CA GLU A 124 4.90 -3.96 9.45
C GLU A 124 4.19 -3.01 10.40
N PHE A 125 4.87 -1.93 10.77
CA PHE A 125 4.29 -0.72 11.34
C PHE A 125 4.04 0.26 10.18
N ASP A 126 2.84 0.23 9.64
CA ASP A 126 2.51 0.93 8.38
C ASP A 126 1.82 2.27 8.64
N GLN A 127 2.26 3.33 7.95
CA GLN A 127 1.59 4.61 7.88
C GLN A 127 0.82 4.72 6.57
N VAL A 128 -0.50 4.88 6.68
CA VAL A 128 -1.38 5.04 5.53
C VAL A 128 -1.51 6.52 5.17
N TYR A 129 -1.34 6.80 3.88
CA TYR A 129 -1.57 8.08 3.24
C TYR A 129 -2.65 7.99 2.17
N VAL A 130 -3.37 9.09 1.95
CA VAL A 130 -4.31 9.25 0.83
C VAL A 130 -3.96 10.50 0.03
N GLY A 131 -4.17 10.47 -1.28
CA GLY A 131 -3.99 11.64 -2.14
C GLY A 131 -4.80 11.55 -3.41
N SER A 132 -4.81 12.65 -4.17
CA SER A 132 -5.49 12.72 -5.46
C SER A 132 -4.48 12.74 -6.61
N TYR A 133 -4.78 12.01 -7.68
CA TYR A 133 -3.97 12.04 -8.91
C TYR A 133 -4.78 11.72 -10.15
N ASN A 134 -4.60 12.51 -11.20
CA ASN A 134 -5.28 12.36 -12.49
C ASN A 134 -4.32 12.33 -13.68
N GLY A 135 -3.01 12.34 -13.42
CA GLY A 135 -1.98 12.32 -14.45
C GLY A 135 -1.70 10.92 -15.00
N LYS A 136 -0.67 10.83 -15.83
CA LYS A 136 -0.21 9.58 -16.42
C LYS A 136 0.60 8.77 -15.39
N ILE A 137 0.46 7.45 -15.42
CA ILE A 137 1.29 6.52 -14.64
C ILE A 137 2.40 5.98 -15.52
N ILE A 138 3.64 5.97 -15.02
CA ILE A 138 4.81 5.41 -15.71
C ILE A 138 5.44 4.40 -14.77
N ILE A 139 5.15 3.13 -14.99
CA ILE A 139 5.60 2.05 -14.10
C ILE A 139 7.08 1.72 -14.28
N ASN A 140 7.72 1.31 -13.19
CA ASN A 140 8.99 0.60 -13.20
C ASN A 140 8.70 -0.91 -13.20
N GLU A 141 8.96 -1.59 -14.31
CA GLU A 141 8.63 -3.00 -14.52
C GLU A 141 9.34 -3.98 -13.55
N ASN A 142 10.41 -3.52 -12.89
CA ASN A 142 11.06 -4.31 -11.84
C ASN A 142 10.24 -4.36 -10.54
N GLU A 143 9.36 -3.38 -10.34
CA GLU A 143 8.56 -3.21 -9.13
C GLU A 143 7.09 -3.52 -9.39
N VAL A 144 6.59 -3.15 -10.57
CA VAL A 144 5.17 -3.13 -10.93
C VAL A 144 4.97 -3.77 -12.30
N ALA A 145 4.10 -4.78 -12.39
CA ALA A 145 3.77 -5.43 -13.65
C ALA A 145 2.75 -4.62 -14.47
N ARG A 146 1.70 -4.10 -13.81
CA ARG A 146 0.67 -3.26 -14.43
C ARG A 146 -0.12 -2.49 -13.38
N VAL A 147 -0.92 -1.53 -13.81
CA VAL A 147 -1.79 -0.73 -12.94
C VAL A 147 -3.21 -0.65 -13.49
N ALA A 148 -4.18 -0.41 -12.61
CA ALA A 148 -5.57 -0.16 -12.98
C ALA A 148 -6.21 0.86 -12.04
N TRP A 149 -7.06 1.71 -12.62
CA TRP A 149 -8.00 2.53 -11.85
C TRP A 149 -9.27 1.73 -11.65
N VAL A 150 -9.61 1.44 -10.39
CA VAL A 150 -10.75 0.60 -10.01
C VAL A 150 -11.76 1.43 -9.23
N ASN A 151 -13.05 1.32 -9.55
CA ASN A 151 -14.09 2.00 -8.79
C ASN A 151 -14.02 1.58 -7.31
N PHE A 152 -13.95 2.57 -6.41
CA PHE A 152 -13.73 2.32 -4.99
C PHE A 152 -14.88 1.54 -4.35
N ASP A 153 -16.12 1.93 -4.62
CA ASP A 153 -17.29 1.27 -4.04
C ASP A 153 -17.41 -0.18 -4.55
N ASP A 154 -17.18 -0.42 -5.84
CA ASP A 154 -17.17 -1.77 -6.41
C ASP A 154 -16.09 -2.65 -5.74
N LEU A 155 -14.88 -2.09 -5.54
CA LEU A 155 -13.79 -2.79 -4.88
C LEU A 155 -14.15 -3.17 -3.45
N VAL A 156 -14.68 -2.24 -2.66
CA VAL A 156 -15.11 -2.48 -1.27
C VAL A 156 -16.21 -3.55 -1.22
N THR A 157 -17.19 -3.50 -2.13
CA THR A 157 -18.24 -4.51 -2.22
C THR A 157 -17.66 -5.91 -2.49
N GLN A 158 -16.71 -6.03 -3.43
CA GLN A 158 -16.07 -7.32 -3.71
C GLN A 158 -15.32 -7.87 -2.49
N ILE A 159 -14.63 -7.01 -1.74
CA ILE A 159 -13.89 -7.41 -0.53
C ILE A 159 -14.83 -7.83 0.59
N ASN A 160 -15.94 -7.14 0.81
CA ASN A 160 -16.90 -7.53 1.85
C ASN A 160 -17.62 -8.84 1.54
N LEU A 161 -17.84 -9.18 0.27
CA LEU A 161 -18.50 -10.42 -0.13
C LEU A 161 -17.60 -11.65 -0.06
N LYS A 162 -16.28 -11.48 -0.20
CA LYS A 162 -15.37 -12.60 -0.50
C LYS A 162 -14.31 -12.87 0.56
N THR A 163 -14.15 -12.01 1.57
CA THR A 163 -12.89 -12.00 2.35
C THR A 163 -13.11 -12.18 3.85
N SER A 164 -12.75 -13.36 4.35
CA SER A 164 -12.67 -13.69 5.78
C SER A 164 -11.28 -13.37 6.38
N ILE A 165 -10.60 -12.36 5.82
CA ILE A 165 -9.32 -11.87 6.33
C ILE A 165 -9.48 -11.32 7.74
N ALA A 166 -8.55 -11.71 8.61
CA ALA A 166 -8.46 -11.25 9.99
C ALA A 166 -8.12 -9.75 10.07
N SER A 167 -8.59 -9.07 11.11
CA SER A 167 -8.19 -7.69 11.37
C SER A 167 -6.69 -7.60 11.68
N PRO A 168 -6.04 -6.44 11.49
CA PRO A 168 -4.64 -6.27 11.86
C PRO A 168 -4.32 -6.75 13.27
N GLU A 169 -5.13 -6.39 14.26
CA GLU A 169 -4.94 -6.76 15.67
C GLU A 169 -4.99 -8.27 15.88
N GLN A 170 -5.89 -8.96 15.17
CA GLN A 170 -5.99 -10.42 15.22
C GLN A 170 -4.73 -11.09 14.65
N THR A 171 -4.14 -10.55 13.59
CA THR A 171 -2.92 -11.14 13.00
C THR A 171 -1.72 -11.13 13.94
N LEU A 172 -1.66 -10.21 14.90
CA LEU A 172 -0.49 -10.06 15.78
C LEU A 172 -0.30 -11.25 16.72
N ILE A 173 -1.39 -11.92 17.09
CA ILE A 173 -1.41 -13.05 18.03
C ILE A 173 -1.41 -14.42 17.32
N MET A 174 -1.45 -14.43 15.99
CA MET A 174 -1.51 -15.67 15.20
C MET A 174 -0.15 -16.32 15.05
N ASP A 175 -0.14 -17.65 14.97
CA ASP A 175 1.00 -18.42 14.48
C ASP A 175 1.07 -18.44 12.94
N LEU A 176 2.08 -19.12 12.38
CA LEU A 176 2.30 -19.13 10.93
C LEU A 176 1.19 -19.83 10.15
N ASP A 177 0.63 -20.92 10.70
CA ASP A 177 -0.43 -21.70 10.05
C ASP A 177 -1.75 -20.91 10.05
N GLU A 178 -2.04 -20.22 11.16
CA GLU A 178 -3.16 -19.29 11.25
C GLU A 178 -2.99 -18.11 10.29
N LEU A 179 -1.80 -17.50 10.21
CA LEU A 179 -1.51 -16.43 9.26
C LEU A 179 -1.70 -16.89 7.82
N GLN A 180 -1.19 -18.07 7.45
CA GLN A 180 -1.36 -18.63 6.11
C GLN A 180 -2.84 -18.74 5.73
N GLN A 181 -3.69 -19.17 6.66
CA GLN A 181 -5.13 -19.32 6.41
C GLN A 181 -5.91 -18.00 6.44
N LYS A 182 -5.53 -17.07 7.33
CA LYS A 182 -6.28 -15.85 7.64
C LYS A 182 -5.79 -14.60 6.92
N THR A 183 -4.66 -14.70 6.21
CA THR A 183 -4.09 -13.63 5.39
C THR A 183 -3.87 -14.06 3.93
N ALA A 184 -4.63 -15.05 3.46
CA ALA A 184 -4.66 -15.39 2.05
C ALA A 184 -5.13 -14.20 1.19
N PRO A 185 -4.55 -13.99 -0.01
CA PRO A 185 -4.98 -12.90 -0.88
C PRO A 185 -6.39 -13.15 -1.42
N CYS A 186 -7.10 -12.07 -1.71
CA CYS A 186 -8.53 -12.11 -2.02
C CYS A 186 -8.78 -12.08 -3.52
N GLU A 187 -9.57 -13.02 -4.02
CA GLU A 187 -9.97 -13.00 -5.43
C GLU A 187 -10.94 -11.84 -5.71
N ILE A 188 -10.50 -10.87 -6.51
CA ILE A 188 -11.31 -9.77 -7.02
C ILE A 188 -11.33 -9.81 -8.54
N THR A 189 -12.22 -9.02 -9.13
CA THR A 189 -12.33 -8.82 -10.57
C THR A 189 -11.89 -7.40 -10.91
N ILE A 190 -10.90 -7.27 -11.79
CA ILE A 190 -10.45 -6.00 -12.38
C ILE A 190 -10.50 -6.17 -13.90
N ASN A 191 -11.23 -5.29 -14.60
CA ASN A 191 -11.37 -5.33 -16.06
C ASN A 191 -11.74 -6.73 -16.60
N GLU A 192 -12.74 -7.38 -15.98
CA GLU A 192 -13.20 -8.73 -16.33
C GLU A 192 -12.22 -9.89 -16.02
N GLU A 193 -11.01 -9.60 -15.54
CA GLU A 193 -10.03 -10.60 -15.12
C GLU A 193 -10.15 -10.89 -13.62
N LYS A 194 -10.08 -12.17 -13.24
CA LYS A 194 -9.93 -12.58 -11.85
C LYS A 194 -8.47 -12.43 -11.44
N VAL A 195 -8.23 -11.67 -10.36
CA VAL A 195 -6.91 -11.38 -9.82
C VAL A 195 -6.93 -11.48 -8.30
N PHE A 196 -5.75 -11.50 -7.68
CA PHE A 196 -5.61 -11.63 -6.22
C PHE A 196 -5.17 -10.31 -5.59
N LEU A 197 -6.01 -9.73 -4.74
CA LEU A 197 -5.69 -8.56 -3.93
C LEU A 197 -4.96 -8.98 -2.66
N ALA A 198 -3.86 -8.31 -2.36
CA ALA A 198 -3.04 -8.57 -1.19
C ALA A 198 -3.81 -8.38 0.12
N PRO A 199 -3.50 -9.18 1.16
CA PRO A 199 -4.24 -9.15 2.41
C PRO A 199 -4.16 -7.80 3.14
N TRP A 200 -3.02 -7.12 3.13
CA TRP A 200 -2.87 -5.79 3.73
C TRP A 200 -3.74 -4.73 3.05
N ALA A 201 -3.87 -4.79 1.72
CA ALA A 201 -4.79 -3.92 0.99
C ALA A 201 -6.25 -4.20 1.39
N CYS A 202 -6.61 -5.47 1.61
CA CYS A 202 -7.93 -5.83 2.11
C CYS A 202 -8.19 -5.32 3.53
N MET A 203 -7.20 -5.43 4.43
CA MET A 203 -7.28 -4.89 5.80
C MET A 203 -7.50 -3.38 5.77
N MET A 204 -6.73 -2.64 4.96
CA MET A 204 -6.89 -1.19 4.80
C MET A 204 -8.25 -0.79 4.22
N LEU A 205 -8.76 -1.52 3.22
CA LEU A 205 -10.07 -1.25 2.61
C LEU A 205 -11.25 -1.48 3.56
N LYS A 206 -11.09 -2.34 4.57
CA LYS A 206 -12.09 -2.55 5.63
C LYS A 206 -12.04 -1.47 6.71
N ASP A 207 -11.00 -0.65 6.76
CA ASP A 207 -10.87 0.46 7.71
C ASP A 207 -11.71 1.65 7.27
N LEU A 208 -12.66 2.05 8.11
CA LEU A 208 -13.58 3.15 7.80
C LEU A 208 -12.85 4.48 7.59
N ARG A 209 -11.72 4.71 8.28
CA ARG A 209 -10.94 5.95 8.16
C ARG A 209 -10.43 6.14 6.74
N LEU A 210 -9.98 5.06 6.08
CA LEU A 210 -9.57 5.12 4.68
C LEU A 210 -10.76 5.49 3.78
N SER A 211 -11.89 4.82 3.97
CA SER A 211 -13.08 5.02 3.13
C SER A 211 -13.66 6.43 3.25
N GLU A 212 -13.65 6.99 4.46
CA GLU A 212 -14.13 8.36 4.71
C GLU A 212 -13.23 9.39 4.04
N GLU A 213 -11.90 9.23 4.13
CA GLU A 213 -10.97 10.19 3.55
C GLU A 213 -10.92 10.13 2.02
N LEU A 214 -11.01 8.93 1.42
CA LEU A 214 -11.14 8.81 -0.03
C LEU A 214 -12.41 9.48 -0.56
N LYS A 215 -13.54 9.33 0.14
CA LYS A 215 -14.80 10.01 -0.21
C LYS A 215 -14.69 11.53 -0.09
N LYS A 216 -14.08 12.04 0.99
CA LYS A 216 -13.82 13.48 1.15
C LYS A 216 -12.99 14.06 0.00
N LEU A 217 -11.92 13.37 -0.40
CA LEU A 217 -11.08 13.79 -1.54
C LEU A 217 -11.85 13.76 -2.87
N HIS A 218 -12.68 12.74 -3.10
CA HIS A 218 -13.52 12.66 -4.29
C HIS A 218 -14.54 13.80 -4.37
N ASP A 219 -15.23 14.09 -3.25
CA ASP A 219 -16.22 15.16 -3.18
C ASP A 219 -15.58 16.54 -3.34
N PHE A 220 -14.43 16.77 -2.71
CA PHE A 220 -13.69 18.03 -2.83
C PHE A 220 -13.26 18.31 -4.27
N THR A 221 -12.68 17.32 -4.95
CA THR A 221 -12.24 17.46 -6.34
C THR A 221 -13.41 17.59 -7.33
N SER A 222 -14.57 17.00 -7.00
CA SER A 222 -15.81 17.13 -7.79
C SER A 222 -16.45 18.51 -7.62
N ASN A 223 -16.45 19.08 -6.41
CA ASN A 223 -17.08 20.36 -6.10
C ASN A 223 -16.31 21.59 -6.62
N LEU A 224 -14.99 21.51 -6.79
CA LEU A 224 -14.19 22.53 -7.50
C LEU A 224 -14.69 22.76 -8.94
N ARG A 225 -15.40 21.81 -9.58
CA ARG A 225 -16.04 22.05 -10.88
C ARG A 225 -17.21 23.03 -10.83
N LEU A 226 -17.93 23.11 -9.72
CA LEU A 226 -19.15 23.93 -9.63
C LEU A 226 -18.82 25.41 -9.37
N SER A 227 -17.64 25.73 -8.83
CA SER A 227 -17.22 27.12 -8.57
C SER A 227 -16.45 27.75 -9.72
N CYS A 228 -15.88 26.97 -10.65
CA CYS A 228 -15.18 27.48 -11.83
C CYS A 228 -16.11 27.74 -13.04
N TYR A 229 -17.40 27.40 -12.92
CA TYR A 229 -18.46 27.77 -13.86
C TYR A 229 -19.51 28.62 -13.13
N GLY A 230 -19.12 29.83 -12.74
CA GLY A 230 -20.05 30.91 -12.39
C GLY A 230 -20.33 31.79 -13.61
N PRO A 231 -21.54 32.38 -13.72
CA PRO A 231 -22.16 32.86 -14.96
C PRO A 231 -21.42 34.00 -15.69
#